data_AF-A0A965IS03-F1
#
_entry.id   AF-A0A965IS03-F1
#
_cell.length_a   1.000
_cell.length_b   1.000
_cell.length_c   1.000
_cell.angle_alpha   90.00
_cell.angle_beta   90.00
_cell.angle_gamma   90.00
#
_symmetry.space_group_name_H-M   'P 1'
#
loop_
_entity.id
_entity.type
_entity.pdbx_description
1 polymer ?
#
loop_
_entity_poly.entity_id
_entity_poly.type
_entity_poly.pdbx_seq_one_letter_code
_entity_poly.pdbx_strand_id
1 'polypeptide(L)'
;MCIGYLKTCSPWYVEQYTTMEADLDLVRAKETISNHEDVKDFKITTMTVCVMLDSLVNLATICDKGHYCGFYNSVLIRKNKVAIKVFSNGNLHMTGVSSVKCALETAEQVCEILGKNHKVIDYQIMLINCCFRYALEDKIVSLHNFYKCLLRDSKYFCVLNSDTHAGLRIKVNYGPELHTSSIIVFQNGNVLVNAFVSGDELIHAFTYLSDCFKKYGHDILQQKGESTHSKRRKGEFDYSQFLVLK
;
A
#
# COMPACT_ATOMS: atom_id res chain seq x y z
N MET A 1 -41.54 -17.99 9.06
CA MET A 1 -40.70 -18.84 8.18
C MET A 1 -39.88 -17.88 7.32
N CYS A 2 -38.69 -17.48 7.78
CA CYS A 2 -37.82 -16.52 7.10
C CYS A 2 -36.75 -17.29 6.33
N ILE A 3 -36.90 -17.37 5.01
CA ILE A 3 -35.88 -17.93 4.12
C ILE A 3 -34.85 -16.83 3.90
N GLY A 4 -33.79 -16.85 4.70
CA GLY A 4 -32.66 -15.95 4.56
C GLY A 4 -31.83 -16.32 3.34
N TYR A 5 -31.77 -15.42 2.36
CA TYR A 5 -30.82 -15.48 1.27
C TYR A 5 -29.40 -15.36 1.83
N LEU A 6 -28.71 -16.49 2.00
CA LEU A 6 -27.26 -16.53 2.01
C LEU A 6 -26.79 -16.12 0.60
N LYS A 7 -26.56 -14.82 0.40
CA LYS A 7 -25.70 -14.36 -0.69
C LYS A 7 -24.34 -14.96 -0.45
N THR A 8 -24.01 -16.01 -1.19
CA THR A 8 -22.64 -16.49 -1.33
C THR A 8 -21.81 -15.30 -1.80
N CYS A 9 -20.91 -14.81 -0.94
CA CYS A 9 -19.88 -13.89 -1.36
C CYS A 9 -19.22 -14.48 -2.60
N SER A 10 -19.17 -13.71 -3.69
CA SER A 10 -18.53 -14.11 -4.93
C SER A 10 -17.15 -14.72 -4.60
N PRO A 11 -16.79 -15.88 -5.15
CA PRO A 11 -15.43 -16.37 -5.01
C PRO A 11 -14.56 -15.33 -5.73
N TRP A 12 -13.82 -14.54 -4.96
CA TRP A 12 -12.73 -13.73 -5.47
C TRP A 12 -11.67 -14.73 -5.92
N TYR A 13 -11.81 -15.23 -7.15
CA TYR A 13 -10.80 -16.02 -7.84
C TYR A 13 -9.67 -15.08 -8.24
N VAL A 14 -8.94 -14.57 -7.24
CA VAL A 14 -7.58 -14.08 -7.46
C VAL A 14 -6.75 -15.35 -7.62
N GLU A 15 -6.02 -15.48 -8.73
CA GLU A 15 -5.09 -16.58 -8.94
C GLU A 15 -4.26 -16.77 -7.66
N GLN A 16 -4.38 -17.95 -7.05
CA GLN A 16 -3.65 -18.29 -5.83
C GLN A 16 -2.18 -18.42 -6.21
N TYR A 17 -1.44 -17.31 -6.13
CA TYR A 17 0.02 -17.35 -6.15
C TYR A 17 0.46 -18.22 -4.98
N THR A 18 1.35 -19.17 -5.24
CA THR A 18 1.97 -19.89 -4.14
C THR A 18 2.73 -18.89 -3.26
N THR A 19 2.80 -19.18 -1.97
CA THR A 19 3.40 -18.30 -0.96
C THR A 19 4.82 -17.82 -1.29
N MET A 20 5.56 -18.59 -2.11
CA MET A 20 6.92 -18.27 -2.52
C MET A 20 6.98 -17.34 -3.75
N GLU A 21 5.98 -17.41 -4.65
CA GLU A 21 5.95 -16.60 -5.87
C GLU A 21 5.66 -15.14 -5.59
N ALA A 22 4.74 -14.83 -4.67
CA ALA A 22 4.40 -13.45 -4.31
C ALA A 22 5.58 -12.71 -3.68
N ASP A 23 6.37 -13.38 -2.84
CA ASP A 23 7.58 -12.79 -2.25
C ASP A 23 8.66 -12.54 -3.32
N LEU A 24 8.87 -13.49 -4.23
CA LEU A 24 9.83 -13.33 -5.33
C LEU A 24 9.43 -12.19 -6.27
N ASP A 25 8.14 -12.04 -6.57
CA ASP A 25 7.62 -10.96 -7.39
C ASP A 25 7.90 -9.58 -6.77
N LEU A 26 7.64 -9.42 -5.46
CA LEU A 26 7.93 -8.17 -4.75
C LEU A 26 9.43 -7.88 -4.64
N VAL A 27 10.26 -8.91 -4.46
CA VAL A 27 11.72 -8.77 -4.48
C VAL A 27 12.17 -8.26 -5.85
N ARG A 28 11.69 -8.86 -6.95
CA ARG A 28 11.99 -8.44 -8.32
C ARG A 28 11.55 -7.00 -8.58
N ALA A 29 10.35 -6.61 -8.16
CA ALA A 29 9.86 -5.24 -8.30
C ALA A 29 10.73 -4.24 -7.51
N LYS A 30 11.08 -4.59 -6.27
CA LYS A 30 11.98 -3.79 -5.44
C LYS A 30 13.34 -3.61 -6.12
N GLU A 31 13.94 -4.67 -6.62
CA GLU A 31 15.24 -4.61 -7.32
C GLU A 31 15.16 -3.77 -8.59
N THR A 32 14.12 -3.99 -9.41
CA THR A 32 13.89 -3.24 -10.65
C THR A 32 13.81 -1.74 -10.41
N ILE A 33 13.04 -1.32 -9.39
CA ILE A 33 12.86 0.10 -9.07
C ILE A 33 14.10 0.67 -8.38
N SER A 34 14.73 -0.08 -7.48
CA SER A 34 15.91 0.38 -6.75
C SER A 34 17.14 0.55 -7.64
N ASN A 35 17.22 -0.22 -8.74
CA ASN A 35 18.32 -0.16 -9.70
C ASN A 35 18.11 0.89 -10.80
N HIS A 36 16.95 1.56 -10.85
CA HIS A 36 16.71 2.61 -11.83
C HIS A 36 17.54 3.86 -11.47
N GLU A 37 18.27 4.41 -12.45
CA GLU A 37 19.26 5.49 -12.25
C GLU A 37 18.68 6.75 -11.59
N ASP A 38 17.44 7.11 -11.96
CA ASP A 38 16.76 8.29 -11.43
C ASP A 38 16.10 8.04 -10.06
N VAL A 39 16.15 6.85 -9.49
CA VAL A 39 15.43 6.51 -8.27
C VAL A 39 16.37 6.42 -7.07
N LYS A 40 15.92 6.97 -5.95
CA LYS A 40 16.60 6.91 -4.64
C LYS A 40 15.62 6.49 -3.56
N ASP A 41 16.19 5.92 -2.49
CA ASP A 41 15.50 5.69 -1.22
C ASP A 41 14.21 4.84 -1.35
N PHE A 42 14.17 3.90 -2.29
CA PHE A 42 13.02 3.01 -2.47
C PHE A 42 12.77 2.18 -1.20
N LYS A 43 11.53 2.15 -0.75
CA LYS A 43 11.12 1.41 0.44
C LYS A 43 9.64 1.04 0.39
N ILE A 44 9.33 -0.22 0.69
CA ILE A 44 7.98 -0.64 1.08
C ILE A 44 7.71 -0.08 2.48
N THR A 45 6.69 0.79 2.60
CA THR A 45 6.40 1.51 3.84
C THR A 45 5.50 0.71 4.76
N THR A 46 4.47 0.08 4.19
CA THR A 46 3.53 -0.78 4.91
C THR A 46 2.91 -1.77 3.95
N MET A 47 2.57 -2.93 4.47
CA MET A 47 1.78 -3.93 3.78
C MET A 47 0.63 -4.36 4.70
N THR A 48 -0.46 -4.76 4.06
CA THR A 48 -1.62 -5.38 4.68
C THR A 48 -1.74 -6.80 4.15
N VAL A 49 -1.72 -7.78 5.05
CA VAL A 49 -1.84 -9.20 4.72
C VAL A 49 -3.05 -9.77 5.45
N CYS A 50 -3.88 -10.52 4.73
CA CYS A 50 -4.89 -11.38 5.32
C CYS A 50 -4.29 -12.79 5.46
N VAL A 51 -4.22 -13.32 6.67
CA VAL A 51 -3.80 -14.71 6.91
C VAL A 51 -5.04 -15.53 7.26
N MET A 52 -5.16 -16.71 6.66
CA MET A 52 -6.29 -17.62 6.87
C MET A 52 -5.86 -18.78 7.77
N LEU A 53 -6.68 -19.05 8.78
CA LEU A 53 -6.53 -20.20 9.67
C LEU A 53 -7.43 -21.36 9.23
N ASP A 54 -7.04 -22.59 9.59
CA ASP A 54 -7.79 -23.83 9.32
C ASP A 54 -9.13 -23.97 10.08
N SER A 55 -9.43 -23.04 11.00
CA SER A 55 -10.49 -23.22 11.97
C SER A 55 -11.09 -21.90 12.46
N LEU A 56 -12.34 -21.97 12.94
CA LEU A 56 -13.01 -20.85 13.59
C LEU A 56 -12.32 -20.48 14.90
N VAL A 57 -12.34 -19.19 15.22
CA VAL A 57 -11.67 -18.65 16.41
C VAL A 57 -12.71 -18.24 17.45
N ASN A 58 -12.57 -18.77 18.67
CA ASN A 58 -13.33 -18.29 19.80
C ASN A 58 -12.73 -16.97 20.29
N LEU A 59 -13.35 -15.84 19.96
CA LEU A 59 -12.83 -14.53 20.33
C LEU A 59 -12.85 -14.27 21.85
N ALA A 60 -13.66 -15.01 22.63
CA ALA A 60 -13.72 -14.84 24.08
C ALA A 60 -12.41 -15.23 24.78
N THR A 61 -11.75 -16.31 24.32
CA THR A 61 -10.45 -16.74 24.88
C THR A 61 -9.34 -15.72 24.68
N ILE A 62 -9.51 -14.83 23.69
CA ILE A 62 -8.63 -13.70 23.45
C ILE A 62 -8.90 -12.62 24.51
N CYS A 63 -10.14 -12.16 24.63
CA CYS A 63 -10.53 -11.11 25.58
C CYS A 63 -10.14 -11.40 27.04
N ASP A 64 -10.30 -12.65 27.49
CA ASP A 64 -10.01 -13.07 28.87
C ASP A 64 -8.52 -12.97 29.24
N LYS A 65 -7.62 -12.90 28.26
CA LYS A 65 -6.17 -12.74 28.46
C LYS A 65 -5.72 -11.28 28.60
N GLY A 66 -6.66 -10.31 28.60
CA GLY A 66 -6.38 -8.93 29.04
C GLY A 66 -5.64 -8.03 28.05
N HIS A 67 -5.53 -8.38 26.76
CA HIS A 67 -4.78 -7.57 25.78
C HIS A 67 -5.65 -6.74 24.80
N TYR A 68 -6.94 -6.46 25.07
CA TYR A 68 -7.89 -6.19 23.98
C TYR A 68 -8.97 -5.10 24.18
N CYS A 69 -9.28 -4.38 23.10
CA CYS A 69 -10.53 -3.63 22.89
C CYS A 69 -11.35 -4.35 21.81
N GLY A 70 -12.41 -5.07 22.20
CA GLY A 70 -13.28 -5.78 21.26
C GLY A 70 -14.27 -4.85 20.58
N PHE A 71 -14.50 -5.04 19.29
CA PHE A 71 -15.61 -4.46 18.53
C PHE A 71 -16.22 -5.59 17.70
N TYR A 72 -17.55 -5.78 17.81
CA TYR A 72 -18.41 -6.63 16.97
C TYR A 72 -17.67 -7.61 16.02
N ASN A 73 -17.68 -8.91 16.37
CA ASN A 73 -17.11 -10.02 15.58
C ASN A 73 -15.60 -9.95 15.28
N SER A 74 -14.86 -9.08 15.98
CA SER A 74 -13.40 -9.05 15.86
C SER A 74 -12.71 -8.59 17.13
N VAL A 75 -11.43 -8.97 17.26
CA VAL A 75 -10.55 -8.52 18.33
C VAL A 75 -9.29 -7.91 17.72
N LEU A 76 -8.87 -6.74 18.21
CA LEU A 76 -7.65 -6.07 17.77
C LEU A 76 -6.49 -6.41 18.70
N ILE A 77 -5.50 -7.15 18.22
CA ILE A 77 -4.22 -7.38 18.87
C ILE A 77 -3.21 -6.36 18.34
N ARG A 78 -2.45 -5.72 19.23
CA ARG A 78 -1.27 -4.94 18.83
C ARG A 78 -0.03 -5.67 19.28
N LYS A 79 0.85 -5.98 18.32
CA LYS A 79 2.14 -6.59 18.59
C LYS A 79 3.21 -5.87 17.80
N ASN A 80 4.19 -5.30 18.51
CA ASN A 80 5.18 -4.40 17.92
C ASN A 80 4.49 -3.24 17.16
N LYS A 81 4.85 -3.03 15.89
CA LYS A 81 4.23 -2.04 14.99
C LYS A 81 3.08 -2.60 14.14
N VAL A 82 2.70 -3.87 14.37
CA VAL A 82 1.66 -4.57 13.61
C VAL A 82 0.33 -4.51 14.37
N ALA A 83 -0.72 -4.08 13.67
CA ALA A 83 -2.09 -4.16 14.14
C ALA A 83 -2.76 -5.38 13.50
N ILE A 84 -3.29 -6.28 14.32
CA ILE A 84 -3.85 -7.55 13.89
C ILE A 84 -5.31 -7.58 14.29
N LYS A 85 -6.21 -7.57 13.31
CA LYS A 85 -7.63 -7.75 13.53
C LYS A 85 -7.98 -9.23 13.32
N VAL A 86 -8.31 -9.91 14.42
CA VAL A 86 -8.69 -11.32 14.44
C VAL A 86 -10.20 -11.42 14.30
N PHE A 87 -10.67 -12.22 13.36
CA PHE A 87 -12.08 -12.47 13.12
C PHE A 87 -12.47 -13.87 13.58
N SER A 88 -13.73 -14.06 13.97
CA SER A 88 -14.24 -15.37 14.43
C SER A 88 -14.22 -16.45 13.35
N ASN A 89 -14.13 -16.07 12.08
CA ASN A 89 -14.04 -16.98 10.94
C ASN A 89 -12.62 -17.53 10.69
N GLY A 90 -11.63 -17.16 11.50
CA GLY A 90 -10.24 -17.60 11.30
C GLY A 90 -9.40 -16.64 10.46
N ASN A 91 -9.94 -15.52 9.98
CA ASN A 91 -9.13 -14.54 9.25
C ASN A 91 -8.37 -13.62 10.22
N LEU A 92 -7.11 -13.34 9.88
CA LEU A 92 -6.25 -12.38 10.56
C LEU A 92 -5.90 -11.26 9.58
N HIS A 93 -6.45 -10.06 9.76
CA HIS A 93 -6.06 -8.90 8.96
C HIS A 93 -4.93 -8.15 9.66
N MET A 94 -3.73 -8.20 9.09
CA MET A 94 -2.53 -7.60 9.65
C MET A 94 -2.15 -6.36 8.86
N THR A 95 -2.06 -5.21 9.52
CA THR A 95 -1.58 -3.96 8.91
C THR A 95 -0.26 -3.52 9.56
N GLY A 96 0.57 -2.81 8.80
CA GLY A 96 1.89 -2.38 9.29
C GLY A 96 2.95 -3.47 9.23
N VAL A 97 2.72 -4.55 8.47
CA VAL A 97 3.73 -5.58 8.24
C VAL A 97 4.75 -5.12 7.19
N SER A 98 6.01 -5.50 7.36
CA SER A 98 7.11 -5.12 6.46
C SER A 98 7.46 -6.18 5.42
N SER A 99 7.00 -7.42 5.61
CA SER A 99 7.22 -8.56 4.71
C SER A 99 6.19 -9.66 4.99
N VAL A 100 5.99 -10.58 4.05
CA VAL A 100 5.07 -11.72 4.23
C VAL A 100 5.57 -12.62 5.33
N LYS A 101 6.88 -12.92 5.34
CA LYS A 101 7.53 -13.67 6.42
C LYS A 101 7.18 -13.11 7.81
N CYS A 102 7.24 -11.79 7.98
CA CYS A 102 6.88 -11.14 9.24
C CYS A 102 5.39 -11.35 9.59
N ALA A 103 4.50 -11.30 8.60
CA ALA A 103 3.08 -11.60 8.81
C ALA A 103 2.84 -13.05 9.24
N LEU A 104 3.53 -14.02 8.62
CA LEU A 104 3.42 -15.44 8.96
C LEU A 104 3.95 -15.76 10.36
N GLU A 105 5.15 -15.27 10.71
CA GLU A 105 5.71 -15.40 12.06
C GLU A 105 4.79 -14.75 13.12
N THR A 106 4.16 -13.62 12.77
CA THR A 106 3.18 -12.96 13.63
C THR A 106 1.90 -13.81 13.77
N ALA A 107 1.44 -14.46 12.70
CA ALA A 107 0.28 -15.33 12.70
C ALA A 107 0.50 -16.57 13.57
N GLU A 108 1.66 -17.19 13.50
CA GLU A 108 2.03 -18.33 14.36
C GLU A 108 1.96 -17.94 15.85
N GLN A 109 2.47 -16.76 16.20
CA GLN A 109 2.38 -16.25 17.56
C GLN A 109 0.93 -15.95 18.00
N VAL A 110 0.07 -15.55 17.05
CA VAL A 110 -1.38 -15.42 17.34
C VAL A 110 -1.98 -16.79 17.57
N CYS A 111 -1.66 -17.80 16.76
CA CYS A 111 -2.12 -19.19 16.97
C CYS A 111 -1.73 -19.70 18.37
N GLU A 112 -0.52 -19.43 18.85
CA GLU A 112 -0.11 -19.77 20.22
C GLU A 112 -1.00 -19.12 21.29
N ILE A 113 -1.42 -17.86 21.08
CA ILE A 113 -2.35 -17.16 21.98
C ILE A 113 -3.74 -17.79 21.92
N LEU A 114 -4.20 -18.20 20.73
CA LEU A 114 -5.52 -18.83 20.54
C LEU A 114 -5.56 -20.26 21.10
N GLY A 115 -4.43 -20.97 21.09
CA GLY A 115 -4.27 -22.36 21.53
C GLY A 115 -3.79 -23.28 20.40
N LYS A 116 -3.32 -24.48 20.76
CA LYS A 116 -2.56 -25.41 19.87
C LYS A 116 -3.31 -25.99 18.65
N ASN A 117 -4.55 -25.57 18.39
CA ASN A 117 -5.40 -26.17 17.37
C ASN A 117 -5.55 -25.33 16.10
N HIS A 118 -4.89 -24.17 16.01
CA HIS A 118 -4.99 -23.29 14.84
C HIS A 118 -3.72 -23.38 14.00
N LYS A 119 -3.88 -23.61 12.70
CA LYS A 119 -2.79 -23.59 11.73
C LYS A 119 -3.06 -22.57 10.65
N VAL A 120 -2.00 -21.90 10.19
CA VAL A 120 -2.05 -21.06 8.99
C VAL A 120 -2.18 -21.98 7.78
N ILE A 121 -3.22 -21.77 6.97
CA ILE A 121 -3.46 -22.54 5.74
C ILE A 121 -3.08 -21.77 4.49
N ASP A 122 -3.22 -20.45 4.52
CA ASP A 122 -3.01 -19.60 3.35
C ASP A 122 -2.86 -18.13 3.79
N TYR A 123 -2.43 -17.27 2.87
CA TYR A 123 -2.43 -15.83 3.04
C TYR A 123 -2.73 -15.11 1.73
N GLN A 124 -3.15 -13.85 1.83
CA GLN A 124 -3.35 -12.96 0.71
C GLN A 124 -2.79 -11.58 1.03
N ILE A 125 -1.98 -11.02 0.13
CA ILE A 125 -1.58 -9.62 0.22
C ILE A 125 -2.76 -8.78 -0.25
N MET A 126 -3.28 -7.95 0.65
CA MET A 126 -4.46 -7.12 0.39
C MET A 126 -4.08 -5.74 -0.14
N LEU A 127 -2.93 -5.23 0.30
CA LEU A 127 -2.50 -3.88 -0.01
C LEU A 127 -1.03 -3.69 0.34
N ILE A 128 -0.29 -3.04 -0.54
CA ILE A 128 1.08 -2.60 -0.31
C ILE A 128 1.15 -1.11 -0.59
N ASN A 129 1.91 -0.41 0.25
CA ASN A 129 2.31 0.96 0.01
C ASN A 129 3.83 1.03 -0.03
N CYS A 130 4.36 1.83 -0.93
CA CYS A 130 5.78 2.11 -1.00
C CYS A 130 6.05 3.59 -1.24
N CYS A 131 7.29 3.97 -1.01
CA CYS A 131 7.79 5.30 -1.33
C CYS A 131 9.15 5.20 -2.01
N PHE A 132 9.44 6.19 -2.83
CA PHE A 132 10.77 6.43 -3.38
C PHE A 132 10.91 7.90 -3.72
N ARG A 133 12.09 8.31 -4.17
CA ARG A 133 12.38 9.69 -4.55
C ARG A 133 13.07 9.73 -5.90
N TYR A 134 12.60 10.58 -6.80
CA TYR A 134 13.35 10.89 -8.01
C TYR A 134 14.57 11.76 -7.71
N ALA A 135 15.71 11.43 -8.32
CA ALA A 135 16.96 12.16 -8.26
C ALA A 135 16.89 13.42 -9.14
N LEU A 136 16.23 14.47 -8.66
CA LEU A 136 16.00 15.70 -9.45
C LEU A 136 17.15 16.71 -9.41
N GLU A 137 18.31 16.37 -8.86
CA GLU A 137 19.44 17.29 -8.66
C GLU A 137 19.01 18.62 -7.99
N ASP A 138 19.25 19.76 -8.66
CA ASP A 138 18.86 21.11 -8.25
C ASP A 138 17.49 21.54 -8.77
N LYS A 139 16.69 20.59 -9.26
CA LYS A 139 15.34 20.83 -9.76
C LYS A 139 14.27 20.35 -8.78
N ILE A 140 13.06 20.84 -9.01
CA ILE A 140 11.82 20.47 -8.32
C ILE A 140 10.72 20.19 -9.35
N VAL A 141 9.70 19.42 -8.94
CA VAL A 141 8.53 19.14 -9.77
C VAL A 141 7.50 20.27 -9.61
N SER A 142 7.22 20.98 -10.69
CA SER A 142 6.07 21.87 -10.81
C SER A 142 4.80 21.04 -10.93
N LEU A 143 4.16 20.76 -9.79
CA LEU A 143 2.94 19.93 -9.73
C LEU A 143 1.80 20.48 -10.61
N HIS A 144 1.69 21.80 -10.73
CA HIS A 144 0.69 22.44 -11.58
C HIS A 144 0.96 22.23 -13.08
N ASN A 145 2.21 22.38 -13.51
CA ASN A 145 2.59 22.07 -14.89
C ASN A 145 2.41 20.58 -15.16
N PHE A 146 2.79 19.73 -14.20
CA PHE A 146 2.63 18.29 -14.34
C PHE A 146 1.15 17.90 -14.48
N TYR A 147 0.28 18.44 -13.64
CA TYR A 147 -1.17 18.28 -13.75
C TYR A 147 -1.69 18.70 -15.13
N LYS A 148 -1.30 19.90 -15.63
CA LYS A 148 -1.69 20.37 -16.97
C LYS A 148 -1.21 19.47 -18.09
N CYS A 149 0.03 18.97 -18.02
CA CYS A 149 0.58 18.05 -19.02
C CYS A 149 -0.19 16.73 -19.03
N LEU A 150 -0.57 16.21 -17.86
CA LEU A 150 -1.37 15.01 -17.75
C LEU A 150 -2.80 15.22 -18.28
N LEU A 151 -3.46 16.34 -17.99
CA LEU A 151 -4.82 16.62 -18.48
C LEU A 151 -4.92 16.70 -20.02
N ARG A 152 -3.84 17.07 -20.70
CA ARG A 152 -3.80 17.11 -22.18
C ARG A 152 -3.85 15.72 -22.79
N ASP A 153 -3.51 14.69 -22.02
CA ASP A 153 -3.49 13.31 -22.45
C ASP A 153 -4.68 12.60 -21.78
N SER A 154 -5.76 12.39 -22.54
CA SER A 154 -7.04 11.85 -22.04
C SER A 154 -6.94 10.47 -21.41
N LYS A 155 -5.77 9.84 -21.48
CA LYS A 155 -5.44 8.55 -20.86
C LYS A 155 -5.34 8.63 -19.34
N TYR A 156 -5.16 9.82 -18.76
CA TYR A 156 -4.76 9.95 -17.36
C TYR A 156 -5.87 10.49 -16.46
N PHE A 157 -6.08 9.82 -15.33
CA PHE A 157 -6.91 10.35 -14.25
C PHE A 157 -6.00 10.95 -13.17
N CYS A 158 -5.99 12.27 -13.06
CA CYS A 158 -5.19 12.98 -12.07
C CYS A 158 -6.00 14.06 -11.34
N VAL A 159 -5.62 14.33 -10.09
CA VAL A 159 -6.25 15.32 -9.22
C VAL A 159 -5.16 16.10 -8.49
N LEU A 160 -5.20 17.42 -8.61
CA LEU A 160 -4.38 18.35 -7.84
C LEU A 160 -5.31 19.22 -6.99
N ASN A 161 -5.24 19.06 -5.67
CA ASN A 161 -5.96 19.91 -4.73
C ASN A 161 -5.00 20.41 -3.65
N SER A 162 -4.34 21.54 -3.94
CA SER A 162 -3.33 22.15 -3.08
C SER A 162 -3.83 22.56 -1.70
N ASP A 163 -5.14 22.76 -1.54
CA ASP A 163 -5.74 23.19 -0.28
C ASP A 163 -5.90 22.02 0.69
N THR A 164 -6.08 20.80 0.15
CA THR A 164 -6.27 19.57 0.94
C THR A 164 -5.01 18.73 1.06
N HIS A 165 -4.19 18.67 0.00
CA HIS A 165 -3.06 17.75 -0.11
C HIS A 165 -1.90 18.40 -0.87
N ALA A 166 -0.67 18.20 -0.37
CA ALA A 166 0.54 18.81 -0.94
C ALA A 166 1.08 18.13 -2.21
N GLY A 167 0.43 17.07 -2.69
CA GLY A 167 0.91 16.24 -3.80
C GLY A 167 -0.10 16.13 -4.94
N LEU A 168 0.41 15.87 -6.14
CA LEU A 168 -0.39 15.51 -7.31
C LEU A 168 -0.76 14.03 -7.23
N ARG A 169 -2.07 13.73 -7.17
CA ARG A 169 -2.57 12.35 -7.14
C ARG A 169 -2.86 11.89 -8.56
N ILE A 170 -2.36 10.71 -8.93
CA ILE A 170 -2.56 10.07 -10.23
C ILE A 170 -3.11 8.67 -9.97
N LYS A 171 -4.18 8.27 -10.66
CA LYS A 171 -4.70 6.91 -10.61
C LYS A 171 -4.16 6.12 -11.80
N VAL A 172 -3.73 4.89 -11.55
CA VAL A 172 -3.21 3.98 -12.57
C VAL A 172 -4.02 2.69 -12.49
N ASN A 173 -4.58 2.28 -13.64
CA ASN A 173 -5.34 1.04 -13.74
C ASN A 173 -4.40 -0.07 -14.24
N TYR A 174 -4.47 -1.24 -13.63
CA TYR A 174 -3.68 -2.40 -13.98
C TYR A 174 -4.57 -3.62 -14.28
N GLY A 175 -4.20 -4.37 -15.32
CA GLY A 175 -4.84 -5.63 -15.68
C GLY A 175 -6.27 -5.51 -16.26
N PRO A 176 -6.88 -6.66 -16.63
CA PRO A 176 -8.23 -6.71 -17.19
C PRO A 176 -9.32 -6.34 -16.17
N GLU A 177 -9.05 -6.54 -14.87
CA GLU A 177 -9.96 -6.22 -13.78
C GLU A 177 -9.94 -4.74 -13.37
N LEU A 178 -9.08 -3.93 -14.01
CA LEU A 178 -8.91 -2.50 -13.75
C LEU A 178 -8.61 -2.18 -12.29
N HIS A 179 -7.79 -3.01 -11.63
CA HIS A 179 -7.32 -2.71 -10.29
C HIS A 179 -6.63 -1.34 -10.29
N THR A 180 -7.06 -0.46 -9.38
CA THR A 180 -6.67 0.96 -9.42
C THR A 180 -5.72 1.28 -8.29
N SER A 181 -4.44 1.44 -8.61
CA SER A 181 -3.43 1.98 -7.69
C SER A 181 -3.40 3.51 -7.75
N SER A 182 -2.83 4.13 -6.72
CA SER A 182 -2.72 5.59 -6.62
C SER A 182 -1.27 6.01 -6.40
N ILE A 183 -0.77 6.85 -7.29
CA ILE A 183 0.53 7.51 -7.18
C ILE A 183 0.32 8.92 -6.63
N ILE A 184 1.14 9.35 -5.68
CA ILE A 184 1.17 10.72 -5.18
C ILE A 184 2.58 11.27 -5.38
N VAL A 185 2.70 12.31 -6.20
CA VAL A 185 3.97 12.97 -6.51
C VAL A 185 4.05 14.29 -5.76
N PHE A 186 5.18 14.52 -5.08
CA PHE A 186 5.45 15.76 -4.35
C PHE A 186 6.46 16.64 -5.09
N GLN A 187 6.43 17.94 -4.81
CA GLN A 187 7.28 18.94 -5.46
C GLN A 187 8.78 18.65 -5.31
N ASN A 188 9.18 18.00 -4.22
CA ASN A 188 10.59 17.65 -3.97
C ASN A 188 11.02 16.33 -4.65
N GLY A 189 10.18 15.73 -5.50
CA GLY A 189 10.46 14.47 -6.18
C GLY A 189 10.14 13.22 -5.35
N ASN A 190 9.64 13.37 -4.12
CA ASN A 190 9.14 12.22 -3.37
C ASN A 190 7.89 11.66 -4.06
N VAL A 191 7.78 10.34 -4.05
CA VAL A 191 6.66 9.60 -4.64
C VAL A 191 6.16 8.60 -3.61
N LEU A 192 4.84 8.56 -3.44
CA LEU A 192 4.14 7.48 -2.77
C LEU A 192 3.37 6.68 -3.80
N VAL A 193 3.45 5.36 -3.75
CA VAL A 193 2.58 4.46 -4.51
C VAL A 193 1.77 3.68 -3.50
N ASN A 194 0.46 3.81 -3.59
CA ASN A 194 -0.49 3.24 -2.64
C ASN A 194 -1.40 2.23 -3.33
N ALA A 195 -1.83 1.25 -2.53
CA ALA A 195 -2.87 0.29 -2.90
C ALA A 195 -2.54 -0.55 -4.14
N PHE A 196 -1.34 -1.15 -4.17
CA PHE A 196 -1.02 -2.22 -5.11
C PHE A 196 -1.01 -3.58 -4.40
N VAL A 197 -1.23 -4.67 -5.13
CA VAL A 197 -1.30 -6.03 -4.57
C VAL A 197 -0.21 -6.96 -5.07
N SER A 198 0.49 -6.61 -6.16
CA SER A 198 1.58 -7.40 -6.74
C SER A 198 2.78 -6.53 -7.13
N GLY A 199 3.93 -7.19 -7.34
CA GLY A 199 5.14 -6.56 -7.86
C GLY A 199 4.97 -6.09 -9.30
N ASP A 200 4.28 -6.85 -10.15
CA ASP A 200 3.99 -6.43 -11.53
C ASP A 200 3.14 -5.15 -11.59
N GLU A 201 2.15 -5.01 -10.72
CA GLU A 201 1.35 -3.78 -10.62
C GLU A 201 2.23 -2.59 -10.19
N LEU A 202 3.13 -2.80 -9.23
CA LEU A 202 4.07 -1.79 -8.78
C LEU A 202 5.03 -1.37 -9.90
N ILE A 203 5.59 -2.33 -10.64
CA ILE A 203 6.44 -2.06 -11.81
C ILE A 203 5.66 -1.26 -12.85
N HIS A 204 4.40 -1.64 -13.12
CA HIS A 204 3.55 -0.92 -14.06
C HIS A 204 3.32 0.54 -13.64
N ALA A 205 2.96 0.77 -12.38
CA ALA A 205 2.78 2.11 -11.82
C ALA A 205 4.07 2.94 -11.90
N PHE A 206 5.21 2.32 -11.60
CA PHE A 206 6.52 2.94 -11.71
C PHE A 206 6.88 3.30 -13.16
N THR A 207 6.77 2.37 -14.10
CA THR A 207 7.05 2.58 -15.52
C THR A 207 6.17 3.69 -16.08
N TYR A 208 4.87 3.65 -15.76
CA TYR A 208 3.93 4.69 -16.14
C TYR A 208 4.40 6.08 -15.67
N LEU A 209 4.84 6.21 -14.42
CA LEU A 209 5.30 7.48 -13.88
C LEU A 209 6.61 7.92 -14.54
N SER A 210 7.56 7.00 -14.69
CA SER A 210 8.85 7.25 -15.35
C SER A 210 8.67 7.70 -16.79
N ASP A 211 7.73 7.11 -17.53
CA ASP A 211 7.40 7.53 -18.90
C ASP A 211 6.83 8.95 -18.92
N CYS A 212 6.02 9.33 -17.93
CA CYS A 212 5.54 10.71 -17.78
C CYS A 212 6.70 11.68 -17.52
N PHE A 213 7.64 11.33 -16.63
CA PHE A 213 8.82 12.17 -16.36
C PHE A 213 9.73 12.29 -17.59
N LYS A 214 9.92 11.21 -18.36
CA LYS A 214 10.67 11.24 -19.61
C LYS A 214 10.00 12.10 -20.67
N LYS A 215 8.68 11.97 -20.83
CA LYS A 215 7.89 12.69 -21.83
C LYS A 215 7.77 14.19 -21.55
N TYR A 216 7.56 14.56 -20.28
CA TYR A 216 7.24 15.94 -19.88
C TYR A 216 8.34 16.63 -19.06
N GLY A 217 9.51 16.00 -18.88
CA GLY A 217 10.56 16.45 -17.98
C GLY A 217 10.96 17.92 -18.15
N HIS A 218 11.01 18.41 -19.38
CA HIS A 218 11.32 19.81 -19.67
C HIS A 218 10.25 20.80 -19.18
N ASP A 219 8.97 20.41 -19.15
CA ASP A 219 7.86 21.29 -18.78
C ASP A 219 7.57 21.27 -17.26
N ILE A 220 7.87 20.13 -16.62
CA ILE A 220 7.49 19.87 -15.24
C ILE A 220 8.62 20.10 -14.25
N LEU A 221 9.88 20.23 -14.69
CA LEU A 221 11.02 20.47 -13.80
C LEU A 221 11.41 21.96 -13.78
N GLN A 222 11.60 22.51 -12.59
CA GLN A 222 11.98 23.91 -12.36
C GLN A 222 13.20 24.02 -11.45
N GLN A 223 13.99 25.08 -11.57
CA GLN A 223 15.16 25.30 -10.70
C GLN A 223 14.72 25.65 -9.27
N LYS A 224 15.44 25.12 -8.27
CA LYS A 224 15.08 25.21 -6.84
C LYS A 224 15.14 26.63 -6.24
N GLY A 225 15.46 27.66 -7.01
CA GLY A 225 15.50 29.07 -6.59
C GLY A 225 14.38 29.96 -7.13
N GLU A 226 13.59 29.49 -8.10
CA GLU A 226 12.59 30.32 -8.79
C GLU A 226 11.21 30.29 -8.12
N SER A 227 11.02 29.44 -7.10
CA SER A 227 9.74 29.33 -6.41
C SER A 227 9.58 30.43 -5.36
N THR A 228 8.66 31.35 -5.62
CA THR A 228 8.17 32.41 -4.76
C THR A 228 7.63 31.88 -3.41
N HIS A 229 8.18 32.39 -2.31
CA HIS A 229 7.55 32.52 -0.98
C HIS A 229 6.67 31.38 -0.41
N SER A 230 7.13 30.13 -0.36
CA SER A 230 6.57 29.16 0.60
C SER A 230 7.45 29.08 1.85
N LYS A 231 6.91 29.50 3.01
CA LYS A 231 7.59 29.42 4.31
C LYS A 231 7.92 27.94 4.60
N ARG A 232 9.20 27.55 4.46
CA ARG A 232 9.72 26.24 4.85
C ARG A 232 9.34 25.92 6.31
N ARG A 233 8.41 25.00 6.53
CA ARG A 233 8.34 24.29 7.82
C ARG A 233 9.47 23.26 7.82
N LYS A 234 10.46 23.50 8.68
CA LYS A 234 11.62 22.62 8.90
C LYS A 234 11.14 21.42 9.74
N GLY A 235 10.44 20.49 9.10
CA GLY A 235 10.00 19.24 9.68
C GLY A 235 10.22 18.12 8.67
N GLU A 236 10.71 16.98 9.13
CA GLU A 236 10.72 15.75 8.35
C GLU A 236 9.28 15.47 7.88
N PHE A 237 9.10 15.23 6.58
CA PHE A 237 7.77 15.03 6.03
C PHE A 237 7.22 13.70 6.53
N ASP A 238 6.29 13.76 7.49
CA ASP A 238 5.68 12.55 8.04
C ASP A 238 4.66 11.99 7.04
N TYR A 239 5.04 10.90 6.40
CA TYR A 239 4.19 10.15 5.48
C TYR A 239 3.05 9.41 6.16
N SER A 240 3.11 9.23 7.48
CA SER A 240 2.10 8.47 8.24
C SER A 240 0.69 9.01 8.03
N GLN A 241 0.53 10.33 7.87
CA GLN A 241 -0.76 10.99 7.63
C GLN A 241 -1.40 10.63 6.28
N PHE A 242 -0.62 10.12 5.32
CA PHE A 242 -1.09 9.70 3.99
C PHE A 242 -1.32 8.19 3.89
N LEU A 243 -0.89 7.42 4.90
CA LEU A 243 -1.05 5.97 4.98
C LEU A 243 -2.35 5.55 5.68
N VAL A 244 -3.18 6.51 6.11
CA VAL A 244 -4.44 6.20 6.77
C VAL A 244 -5.46 5.75 5.72
N LEU A 245 -5.69 4.44 5.69
CA LEU A 245 -6.87 3.83 5.07
C LEU A 245 -8.11 4.46 5.74
N LYS A 246 -8.85 5.27 4.99
CA LYS A 246 -10.23 5.62 5.34
C LYS A 246 -11.17 4.54 4.85
#